data_AF-A0A839YFZ8-F1
#
_entry.id   AF-A0A839YFZ8-F1
#
_cell.length_a   1.000
_cell.length_b   1.000
_cell.length_c   1.000
_cell.angle_alpha   90.00
_cell.angle_beta   90.00
_cell.angle_gamma   90.00
#
_symmetry.space_group_name_H-M   'P 1'
#
loop_
_entity.id
_entity.type
_entity.pdbx_description
1 polymer ?
#
loop_
_entity_poly.entity_id
_entity_poly.type
_entity_poly.pdbx_seq_one_letter_code
_entity_poly.pdbx_strand_id
1 'polypeptide(L)'
;MPDNPWLSAYGEPYDPRPAIEAWRTGHVEDAVQELWDKLYHQGTVNSASYAAVGEIVLMMQKQAEPDWNAYALVASIEDGRLAKGSTPIPSELAQQYENAWTAILPIALRDLAGAQDDLTVRGALAVVSYAKGQHTLAAIALCTEDERVEMLGG
;
A
#
# COMPACT_ATOMS: atom_id res chain seq x y z
N MET A 1 -6.45 18.46 19.21
CA MET A 1 -6.01 17.88 17.93
C MET A 1 -4.49 17.91 17.91
N PRO A 2 -3.78 16.95 17.29
CA PRO A 2 -2.35 17.11 17.11
C PRO A 2 -2.08 18.42 16.35
N ASP A 3 -1.02 19.12 16.73
CA ASP A 3 -0.69 20.46 16.19
C ASP A 3 -0.31 20.43 14.70
N ASN A 4 -0.23 19.24 14.08
CA ASN A 4 -0.02 19.04 12.66
C ASN A 4 -0.83 17.81 12.18
N PRO A 5 -1.94 17.99 11.43
CA PRO A 5 -2.70 16.86 10.91
C PRO A 5 -1.92 16.14 9.80
N TRP A 6 -2.11 14.82 9.68
CA TRP A 6 -1.67 14.10 8.48
C TRP A 6 -2.42 14.62 7.25
N LEU A 7 -1.76 14.53 6.10
CA LEU A 7 -2.25 15.06 4.84
C LEU A 7 -2.50 13.94 3.84
N SER A 8 -3.61 14.03 3.10
CA SER A 8 -3.94 13.18 1.96
C SER A 8 -2.99 13.40 0.78
N ALA A 9 -3.11 12.57 -0.26
CA ALA A 9 -2.43 12.76 -1.54
C ALA A 9 -2.73 14.13 -2.18
N TYR A 10 -3.88 14.74 -1.86
CA TYR A 10 -4.25 16.09 -2.30
C TYR A 10 -3.69 17.22 -1.41
N GLY A 11 -3.00 16.89 -0.31
CA GLY A 11 -2.50 17.87 0.65
C GLY A 11 -3.54 18.38 1.65
N GLU A 12 -4.67 17.70 1.77
CA GLU A 12 -5.77 18.05 2.69
C GLU A 12 -5.65 17.27 4.02
N PRO A 13 -6.03 17.83 5.18
CA PRO A 13 -6.08 17.08 6.43
C PRO A 13 -6.90 15.80 6.32
N TYR A 14 -6.30 14.65 6.63
CA TYR A 14 -6.94 13.35 6.52
C TYR A 14 -6.42 12.36 7.56
N ASP A 15 -7.34 11.63 8.22
CA ASP A 15 -7.03 10.52 9.12
C ASP A 15 -7.56 9.22 8.48
N PRO A 16 -6.69 8.28 8.07
CA PRO A 16 -7.11 7.06 7.39
C PRO A 16 -7.70 6.00 8.34
N ARG A 17 -7.52 6.15 9.66
CA ARG A 17 -7.88 5.11 10.64
C ARG A 17 -9.38 4.75 10.63
N PRO A 18 -10.33 5.70 10.53
CA PRO A 18 -11.75 5.36 10.45
C PRO A 18 -12.09 4.49 9.23
N ALA A 19 -11.53 4.80 8.06
CA ALA A 19 -11.75 4.02 6.85
C ALA A 19 -11.09 2.62 6.96
N ILE A 20 -9.87 2.52 7.49
CA ILE A 20 -9.21 1.22 7.73
C ILE A 20 -10.02 0.37 8.74
N GLU A 21 -10.59 0.97 9.77
CA GLU A 21 -11.45 0.28 10.73
C GLU A 21 -12.77 -0.18 10.09
N ALA A 22 -13.36 0.63 9.21
CA ALA A 22 -14.53 0.25 8.43
C ALA A 22 -14.23 -0.94 7.51
N TRP A 23 -13.08 -0.93 6.81
CA TRP A 23 -12.59 -2.06 6.02
C TRP A 23 -12.44 -3.31 6.90
N ARG A 24 -11.75 -3.21 8.04
CA ARG A 24 -11.54 -4.32 8.98
C ARG A 24 -12.85 -4.92 9.49
N THR A 25 -13.91 -4.12 9.63
CA THR A 25 -15.22 -4.56 10.14
C THR A 25 -16.19 -5.02 9.05
N GLY A 26 -15.76 -5.06 7.78
CA GLY A 26 -16.50 -5.63 6.67
C GLY A 26 -17.20 -4.62 5.75
N HIS A 27 -17.04 -3.30 5.98
CA HIS A 27 -17.52 -2.25 5.07
C HIS A 27 -16.47 -1.97 3.98
N VAL A 28 -16.12 -3.00 3.22
CA VAL A 28 -14.91 -3.03 2.39
C VAL A 28 -14.96 -2.03 1.24
N GLU A 29 -16.05 -2.00 0.47
CA GLU A 29 -16.12 -1.28 -0.81
C GLU A 29 -15.90 0.24 -0.66
N ASP A 30 -16.74 0.90 0.14
CA ASP A 30 -16.65 2.35 0.38
C ASP A 30 -15.32 2.73 1.07
N ALA A 31 -14.88 1.92 2.03
CA ALA A 31 -13.65 2.19 2.77
C ALA A 31 -12.41 2.11 1.90
N VAL A 32 -12.30 1.06 1.07
CA VAL A 32 -11.19 0.88 0.14
C VAL A 32 -11.20 1.97 -0.91
N GLN A 33 -12.38 2.33 -1.44
CA GLN A 33 -12.51 3.41 -2.42
C GLN A 33 -12.05 4.77 -1.85
N GLU A 34 -12.46 5.08 -0.62
CA GLU A 34 -12.01 6.30 0.08
C GLU A 34 -10.48 6.30 0.27
N LEU A 35 -9.93 5.17 0.73
CA LEU A 35 -8.48 5.06 0.96
C LEU A 35 -7.68 5.21 -0.32
N TRP A 36 -8.13 4.61 -1.43
CA TRP A 36 -7.48 4.82 -2.74
C TRP A 36 -7.54 6.30 -3.15
N ASP A 37 -8.71 6.94 -3.09
CA ASP A 37 -8.84 8.37 -3.45
C ASP A 37 -7.92 9.25 -2.59
N LYS A 38 -7.92 9.04 -1.27
CA LYS A 38 -7.25 9.94 -0.33
C LYS A 38 -5.77 9.65 -0.14
N LEU A 39 -5.31 8.41 -0.31
CA LEU A 39 -3.93 8.04 0.00
C LEU A 39 -3.02 7.93 -1.22
N TYR A 40 -3.57 7.75 -2.41
CA TYR A 40 -2.80 7.62 -3.63
C TYR A 40 -3.52 8.25 -4.82
N HIS A 41 -2.98 9.35 -5.35
CA HIS A 41 -3.56 10.02 -6.51
C HIS A 41 -2.51 10.21 -7.61
N GLN A 42 -2.58 9.39 -8.67
CA GLN A 42 -1.70 9.46 -9.84
C GLN A 42 -0.21 9.47 -9.46
N GLY A 43 0.21 8.60 -8.53
CA GLY A 43 1.58 8.55 -8.02
C GLY A 43 1.88 9.51 -6.87
N THR A 44 0.95 10.41 -6.53
CA THR A 44 1.11 11.35 -5.41
C THR A 44 0.72 10.70 -4.10
N VAL A 45 1.59 10.86 -3.09
CA VAL A 45 1.42 10.38 -1.71
C VAL A 45 1.87 11.45 -0.71
N ASN A 46 1.39 11.35 0.52
CA ASN A 46 1.72 12.31 1.57
C ASN A 46 1.69 11.64 2.97
N SER A 47 1.75 12.40 4.06
CA SER A 47 1.92 11.87 5.41
C SER A 47 0.81 10.91 5.85
N ALA A 48 -0.44 11.09 5.42
CA ALA A 48 -1.51 10.14 5.70
C ALA A 48 -1.29 8.80 4.98
N SER A 49 -0.73 8.81 3.77
CA SER A 49 -0.35 7.59 3.02
C SER A 49 0.65 6.77 3.82
N TYR A 50 1.67 7.42 4.38
CA TYR A 50 2.69 6.75 5.19
C TYR A 50 2.14 6.22 6.52
N ALA A 51 1.27 6.99 7.18
CA ALA A 51 0.61 6.53 8.40
C ALA A 51 -0.30 5.33 8.14
N ALA A 52 -1.02 5.33 7.02
CA ALA A 52 -1.93 4.26 6.63
C ALA A 52 -1.23 2.91 6.45
N VAL A 53 -0.01 2.88 5.91
CA VAL A 53 0.73 1.61 5.70
C VAL A 53 0.87 0.82 7.00
N GLY A 54 1.21 1.48 8.11
CA GLY A 54 1.30 0.81 9.42
C GLY A 54 -0.04 0.22 9.87
N GLU A 55 -1.12 0.98 9.73
CA GLU A 55 -2.46 0.57 10.15
C GLU A 55 -3.03 -0.56 9.26
N ILE A 56 -2.80 -0.51 7.95
CA ILE A 56 -3.18 -1.57 7.01
C ILE A 56 -2.42 -2.86 7.35
N VAL A 57 -1.12 -2.79 7.61
CA VAL A 57 -0.33 -3.99 7.98
C VAL A 57 -0.82 -4.60 9.30
N LEU A 58 -1.18 -3.78 10.29
CA LEU A 58 -1.79 -4.27 11.54
C LEU A 58 -3.15 -4.95 11.32
N MET A 59 -3.94 -4.46 10.36
CA MET A 59 -5.17 -5.13 9.93
C MET A 59 -4.87 -6.49 9.29
N MET A 60 -3.93 -6.54 8.34
CA MET A 60 -3.56 -7.77 7.62
C MET A 60 -3.02 -8.87 8.55
N GLN A 61 -2.27 -8.50 9.60
CA GLN A 61 -1.79 -9.45 10.61
C GLN A 61 -2.92 -10.23 11.32
N LYS A 62 -4.12 -9.67 11.36
CA LYS A 62 -5.29 -10.26 12.03
C LYS A 62 -6.21 -10.99 11.06
N GLN A 63 -5.98 -10.89 9.76
CA GLN A 63 -6.77 -11.57 8.73
C GLN A 63 -6.22 -12.97 8.44
N ALA A 64 -7.14 -13.91 8.20
CA ALA A 64 -6.80 -15.27 7.82
C ALA A 64 -6.58 -15.42 6.31
N GLU A 65 -7.39 -14.71 5.52
CA GLU A 65 -7.35 -14.74 4.07
C GLU A 65 -6.50 -13.58 3.51
N PRO A 66 -5.81 -13.77 2.37
CA PRO A 66 -5.11 -12.70 1.68
C PRO A 66 -6.07 -11.56 1.25
N ASP A 67 -5.61 -10.33 1.35
CA ASP A 67 -6.32 -9.15 0.86
C ASP A 67 -5.51 -8.45 -0.23
N TRP A 68 -5.89 -8.71 -1.49
CA TRP A 68 -5.21 -8.15 -2.65
C TRP A 68 -5.24 -6.62 -2.68
N ASN A 69 -6.32 -5.99 -2.18
CA ASN A 69 -6.44 -4.53 -2.15
C ASN A 69 -5.44 -3.93 -1.17
N ALA A 70 -5.24 -4.58 -0.02
CA ALA A 70 -4.26 -4.14 0.97
C ALA A 70 -2.84 -4.21 0.41
N TYR A 71 -2.49 -5.31 -0.26
CA TYR A 71 -1.19 -5.44 -0.94
C TYR A 71 -0.99 -4.38 -2.03
N ALA A 72 -1.97 -4.21 -2.91
CA ALA A 72 -1.89 -3.23 -3.99
C ALA A 72 -1.74 -1.80 -3.46
N LEU A 73 -2.55 -1.38 -2.48
CA LEU A 73 -2.49 -0.04 -1.91
C LEU A 73 -1.14 0.23 -1.20
N VAL A 74 -0.65 -0.71 -0.39
CA VAL A 74 0.65 -0.57 0.29
C VAL A 74 1.79 -0.47 -0.73
N ALA A 75 1.78 -1.30 -1.77
CA ALA A 75 2.78 -1.24 -2.83
C ALA A 75 2.71 0.06 -3.65
N SER A 76 1.51 0.55 -3.99
CA SER A 76 1.33 1.82 -4.70
C SER A 76 1.79 3.02 -3.87
N ILE A 77 1.58 3.01 -2.55
CA ILE A 77 2.08 4.06 -1.67
C ILE A 77 3.61 4.10 -1.68
N GLU A 78 4.28 2.95 -1.66
CA GLU A 78 5.73 2.87 -1.74
C GLU A 78 6.29 3.27 -3.09
N ASP A 79 5.60 2.91 -4.17
CA ASP A 79 5.94 3.38 -5.52
C ASP A 79 5.89 4.92 -5.58
N GLY A 80 4.78 5.51 -5.11
CA GLY A 80 4.63 6.96 -5.02
C GLY A 80 5.67 7.62 -4.11
N ARG A 81 6.07 6.96 -3.02
CA ARG A 81 7.13 7.42 -2.14
C ARG A 81 8.49 7.46 -2.84
N LEU A 82 8.77 6.48 -3.69
CA LEU A 82 10.03 6.38 -4.43
C LEU A 82 10.08 7.27 -5.67
N ALA A 83 8.93 7.80 -6.10
CA ALA A 83 8.83 8.72 -7.22
C ALA A 83 9.62 10.01 -6.98
N LYS A 84 10.13 10.58 -8.08
CA LYS A 84 10.92 11.82 -8.02
C LYS A 84 10.06 12.98 -7.53
N GLY A 85 10.50 13.63 -6.45
CA GLY A 85 9.81 14.79 -5.88
C GLY A 85 8.67 14.43 -4.92
N SER A 86 8.58 13.17 -4.50
CA SER A 86 7.66 12.73 -3.45
C SER A 86 7.91 13.46 -2.13
N THR A 87 6.84 13.63 -1.35
CA THR A 87 6.93 14.18 0.01
C THR A 87 7.72 13.20 0.88
N PRO A 88 8.78 13.59 1.61
CA PRO A 88 9.50 12.68 2.48
C PRO A 88 8.61 12.16 3.61
N ILE A 89 8.89 10.96 4.11
CA ILE A 89 8.20 10.43 5.30
C ILE A 89 8.52 11.36 6.49
N PRO A 90 7.51 11.87 7.22
CA PRO A 90 7.74 12.62 8.45
C PRO A 90 8.55 11.80 9.47
N SER A 91 9.46 12.46 10.18
CA SER A 91 10.38 11.78 11.11
C SER A 91 9.67 10.95 12.19
N GLU A 92 8.50 11.40 12.62
CA GLU A 92 7.63 10.75 13.60
C GLU A 92 6.98 9.46 13.07
N LEU A 93 6.86 9.31 11.75
CA LEU A 93 6.29 8.13 11.08
C LEU A 93 7.36 7.17 10.56
N ALA A 94 8.62 7.62 10.41
CA ALA A 94 9.69 6.85 9.78
C ALA A 94 9.87 5.45 10.39
N GLN A 95 9.99 5.37 11.72
CA GLN A 95 10.17 4.08 12.40
C GLN A 95 8.95 3.16 12.26
N GLN A 96 7.74 3.71 12.32
CA GLN A 96 6.51 2.94 12.15
C GLN A 96 6.40 2.40 10.72
N TYR A 97 6.75 3.21 9.72
CA TYR A 97 6.75 2.83 8.32
C TYR A 97 7.75 1.70 8.04
N GLU A 98 8.99 1.82 8.54
CA GLU A 98 10.01 0.76 8.44
C GLU A 98 9.58 -0.55 9.12
N ASN A 99 8.97 -0.45 10.31
CA ASN A 99 8.44 -1.60 11.01
C ASN A 99 7.30 -2.28 10.23
N ALA A 100 6.45 -1.51 9.56
CA ALA A 100 5.38 -2.03 8.73
C ALA A 100 5.93 -2.84 7.55
N TRP A 101 6.98 -2.35 6.87
CA TRP A 101 7.65 -3.08 5.80
C TRP A 101 8.33 -4.37 6.28
N THR A 102 8.93 -4.33 7.48
CA THR A 102 9.48 -5.54 8.11
C THR A 102 8.37 -6.56 8.43
N ALA A 103 7.22 -6.08 8.89
CA ALA A 103 6.10 -6.90 9.32
C ALA A 103 5.27 -7.47 8.15
N ILE A 104 5.11 -6.75 7.05
CA ILE A 104 4.30 -7.21 5.90
C ILE A 104 5.02 -8.27 5.07
N LEU A 105 6.36 -8.27 5.03
CA LEU A 105 7.14 -9.22 4.24
C LEU A 105 6.79 -10.70 4.52
N PRO A 106 6.80 -11.20 5.78
CA PRO A 106 6.42 -12.59 6.05
C PRO A 106 4.95 -12.91 5.71
N ILE A 107 4.05 -11.93 5.77
CA ILE A 107 2.64 -12.08 5.41
C ILE A 107 2.52 -12.25 3.89
N ALA A 108 3.15 -11.36 3.12
CA ALA A 108 3.17 -11.39 1.67
C ALA A 108 3.78 -12.70 1.14
N LEU A 109 4.87 -13.18 1.73
CA LEU A 109 5.48 -14.47 1.35
C LEU A 109 4.57 -15.66 1.62
N ARG A 110 3.88 -15.68 2.77
CA ARG A 110 2.92 -16.74 3.13
C ARG A 110 1.77 -16.76 2.11
N ASP A 111 1.20 -15.60 1.83
CA ASP A 111 0.02 -15.50 0.96
C ASP A 111 0.38 -15.79 -0.50
N LEU A 112 1.53 -15.28 -0.97
CA LEU A 112 2.04 -15.55 -2.32
C LEU A 112 2.29 -17.04 -2.57
N ALA A 113 2.68 -17.81 -1.55
CA ALA A 113 2.91 -19.24 -1.69
C ALA A 113 1.63 -20.02 -2.03
N GLY A 114 0.46 -19.53 -1.61
CA GLY A 114 -0.84 -20.16 -1.88
C GLY A 114 -1.67 -19.49 -2.98
N ALA A 115 -1.39 -18.22 -3.29
CA ALA A 115 -2.17 -17.43 -4.23
C ALA A 115 -2.17 -18.03 -5.64
N GLN A 116 -3.33 -17.98 -6.29
CA GLN A 116 -3.53 -18.43 -7.68
C GLN A 116 -4.22 -17.35 -8.52
N ASP A 117 -4.99 -16.46 -7.88
CA ASP A 117 -5.59 -15.33 -8.56
C ASP A 117 -4.55 -14.23 -8.82
N ASP A 118 -4.75 -13.56 -9.95
CA ASP A 118 -3.77 -12.63 -10.48
C ASP A 118 -3.55 -11.40 -9.56
N LEU A 119 -4.62 -10.86 -8.98
CA LEU A 119 -4.57 -9.68 -8.13
C LEU A 119 -3.73 -9.93 -6.87
N THR A 120 -3.95 -11.06 -6.18
CA THR A 120 -3.19 -11.42 -4.98
C THR A 120 -1.73 -11.72 -5.33
N VAL A 121 -1.47 -12.48 -6.41
CA VAL A 121 -0.11 -12.82 -6.85
C VAL A 121 0.70 -11.54 -7.12
N ARG A 122 0.16 -10.63 -7.94
CA ARG A 122 0.81 -9.36 -8.27
C ARG A 122 1.06 -8.49 -7.05
N GLY A 123 0.03 -8.25 -6.25
CA GLY A 123 0.11 -7.37 -5.08
C GLY A 123 1.14 -7.88 -4.08
N ALA A 124 1.06 -9.17 -3.72
CA ALA A 124 2.01 -9.77 -2.79
C ALA A 124 3.44 -9.79 -3.36
N LEU A 125 3.61 -10.08 -4.65
CA LEU A 125 4.91 -10.04 -5.31
C LEU A 125 5.51 -8.62 -5.35
N ALA A 126 4.69 -7.60 -5.57
CA ALA A 126 5.13 -6.21 -5.53
C ALA A 126 5.63 -5.82 -4.13
N VAL A 127 4.87 -6.16 -3.08
CA VAL A 127 5.29 -5.95 -1.69
C VAL A 127 6.58 -6.69 -1.36
N VAL A 128 6.72 -7.97 -1.73
CA VAL A 128 7.97 -8.72 -1.54
C VAL A 128 9.14 -8.03 -2.24
N SER A 129 8.93 -7.56 -3.46
CA SER A 129 9.96 -6.90 -4.26
C SER A 129 10.40 -5.56 -3.63
N TYR A 130 9.46 -4.71 -3.21
CA TYR A 130 9.78 -3.46 -2.48
C TYR A 130 10.50 -3.75 -1.15
N ALA A 131 10.02 -4.71 -0.36
CA ALA A 131 10.65 -5.11 0.90
C ALA A 131 12.09 -5.63 0.72
N LYS A 132 12.45 -6.06 -0.49
CA LYS A 132 13.80 -6.52 -0.87
C LYS A 132 14.61 -5.47 -1.66
N GLY A 133 14.10 -4.25 -1.80
CA GLY A 133 14.75 -3.17 -2.55
C GLY A 133 14.76 -3.38 -4.07
N GLN A 134 13.95 -4.30 -4.60
CA GLN A 134 13.84 -4.58 -6.03
C GLN A 134 12.75 -3.70 -6.67
N HIS A 135 13.00 -2.39 -6.74
CA HIS A 135 11.97 -1.41 -7.08
C HIS A 135 11.39 -1.59 -8.50
N THR A 136 12.23 -1.87 -9.50
CA THR A 136 11.76 -2.07 -10.88
C THR A 136 10.94 -3.34 -11.03
N LEU A 137 11.30 -4.41 -10.32
CA LEU A 137 10.51 -5.63 -10.28
C LEU A 137 9.14 -5.38 -9.62
N ALA A 138 9.12 -4.59 -8.55
CA ALA A 138 7.89 -4.24 -7.87
C ALA A 138 6.94 -3.43 -8.76
N ALA A 139 7.46 -2.44 -9.49
CA ALA A 139 6.69 -1.66 -10.45
C ALA A 139 6.10 -2.52 -11.58
N ILE A 140 6.89 -3.48 -12.11
CA ILE A 140 6.39 -4.45 -13.11
C ILE A 140 5.30 -5.35 -12.52
N ALA A 141 5.46 -5.79 -11.26
CA ALA A 141 4.47 -6.62 -10.59
C ALA A 141 3.14 -5.87 -10.36
N LEU A 142 3.18 -4.55 -10.13
CA LEU A 142 1.99 -3.70 -9.99
C LEU A 142 1.21 -3.51 -11.30
N CYS A 143 1.85 -3.64 -12.46
CA CYS A 143 1.19 -3.53 -13.75
C CYS A 143 0.13 -4.62 -13.90
N THR A 144 -0.98 -4.29 -14.57
CA THR A 144 -1.97 -5.25 -15.06
C THR A 144 -1.37 -6.19 -16.09
N GLU A 145 -2.06 -7.31 -16.38
CA GLU A 145 -1.60 -8.22 -17.42
C GLU A 145 -1.50 -7.53 -18.79
N ASP A 146 -2.51 -6.72 -19.15
CA ASP A 146 -2.51 -5.98 -20.42
C ASP A 146 -1.31 -5.02 -20.51
N GLU A 147 -1.00 -4.28 -19.44
CA GLU A 147 0.17 -3.39 -19.39
C GLU A 147 1.48 -4.17 -19.53
N ARG A 148 1.60 -5.36 -18.89
CA ARG A 148 2.79 -6.20 -19.02
C ARG A 148 2.95 -6.75 -20.44
N VAL A 149 1.86 -7.15 -21.08
CA VAL A 149 1.87 -7.62 -22.47
C VAL A 149 2.31 -6.50 -23.41
N GLU A 150 1.77 -5.28 -23.23
CA GLU A 150 2.17 -4.10 -24.00
C GLU A 150 3.67 -3.80 -23.83
N MET A 151 4.20 -3.87 -22.60
CA MET A 151 5.64 -3.71 -22.34
C MET A 151 6.53 -4.73 -23.05
N LEU A 152 6.02 -5.94 -23.30
CA LEU A 152 6.74 -7.01 -23.99
C LEU A 152 6.58 -6.96 -25.53
N GLY A 153 5.89 -5.94 -26.05
CA GLY A 153 5.65 -5.77 -27.49
C GLY A 153 4.57 -6.69 -28.05
N GLY A 154 3.62 -7.11 -27.19
CA GLY A 154 2.39 -7.81 -27.59
C GLY A 154 1.34 -6.89 -28.20
#